data_AF-A0AAW1TTC3-F1
#
_entry.id   AF-A0AAW1TTC3-F1
#
_cell.length_a   1.000
_cell.length_b   1.000
_cell.length_c   1.000
_cell.angle_alpha   90.00
_cell.angle_beta   90.00
_cell.angle_gamma   90.00
#
_symmetry.space_group_name_H-M   'P 1'
#
loop_
_entity.id
_entity.type
_entity.pdbx_description
1 polymer ?
#
loop_
_entity_poly.entity_id
_entity_poly.type
_entity_poly.pdbx_seq_one_letter_code
_entity_poly.pdbx_strand_id
1 'polypeptide(L)'
;MIRSLHKIIKLTFKSQKIRNCVSAKPTFSPMYTNYTTAPKVLKISNKREELNPPSLIGIWALSVLTWLGLTSEDENKESELIMTLKRAVLCTKREQYNKAEQLLHVALRLAQQQENDQGILYCYDLMANLAFEQQDLDKAEKLFVNVLQILLNKGTKQDDLKVIHISLKLARICQLRAELDKADLGYQWCLEQIVKQKDDTLDCQLLYGVIQDWYAQFLLDKGEANKALTHLKEAYQTCEKTLEANNEKSMLLLNDLGITSFRAGDVTGAIAYLNQGILVGNKVDDQTHIGVLHANLGLVLLHHGALKEAQKYCKEAWNLGRKNENRETIEQANYCFDQIKLNLGNEEK
;
A
#
# COMPACT_ATOMS: atom_id res chain seq x y z
N MET A 1 8.02 -12.15 -22.84
CA MET A 1 6.55 -12.28 -22.72
C MET A 1 6.13 -13.60 -22.06
N ILE A 2 5.99 -14.76 -22.74
CA ILE A 2 5.62 -16.04 -22.07
C ILE A 2 6.67 -16.47 -21.02
N ARG A 3 7.95 -16.23 -21.28
CA ARG A 3 9.07 -16.61 -20.39
C ARG A 3 9.11 -15.85 -19.06
N SER A 4 8.48 -14.67 -18.95
CA SER A 4 8.61 -13.79 -17.77
C SER A 4 7.60 -14.19 -16.68
N LEU A 5 6.32 -14.34 -17.02
CA LEU A 5 5.30 -14.86 -16.10
C LEU A 5 5.56 -16.33 -15.74
N HIS A 6 5.98 -17.17 -16.71
CA HIS A 6 6.46 -18.52 -16.39
C HIS A 6 7.75 -18.51 -15.56
N LYS A 7 8.61 -17.48 -15.62
CA LYS A 7 9.77 -17.35 -14.73
C LYS A 7 9.31 -17.03 -13.32
N ILE A 8 8.41 -16.06 -13.16
CA ILE A 8 7.83 -15.71 -11.86
C ILE A 8 7.19 -16.96 -11.26
N ILE A 9 6.24 -17.59 -11.96
CA ILE A 9 5.57 -18.83 -11.53
C ILE A 9 6.59 -19.96 -11.24
N LYS A 10 7.55 -20.26 -12.15
CA LYS A 10 8.56 -21.32 -11.91
C LYS A 10 9.52 -21.01 -10.76
N LEU A 11 9.83 -19.73 -10.52
CA LEU A 11 10.69 -19.32 -9.40
C LEU A 11 9.93 -19.41 -8.07
N THR A 12 8.62 -19.18 -8.07
CA THR A 12 7.72 -19.48 -6.93
C THR A 12 7.63 -20.99 -6.65
N PHE A 13 7.65 -21.83 -7.70
CA PHE A 13 7.61 -23.29 -7.55
C PHE A 13 8.93 -23.93 -7.09
N LYS A 14 10.09 -23.28 -7.31
CA LYS A 14 11.39 -23.84 -6.88
C LYS A 14 11.57 -23.83 -5.35
N SER A 15 10.85 -22.98 -4.61
CA SER A 15 10.91 -22.94 -3.14
C SER A 15 10.07 -24.05 -2.47
N GLN A 16 9.16 -24.72 -3.18
CA GLN A 16 8.34 -25.82 -2.62
C GLN A 16 9.09 -27.17 -2.51
N LYS A 17 10.34 -27.26 -2.96
CA LYS A 17 11.11 -28.50 -2.98
C LYS A 17 12.36 -28.47 -2.09
N ILE A 18 12.24 -27.99 -0.84
CA ILE A 18 13.20 -28.32 0.23
C ILE A 18 12.41 -28.63 1.51
N ARG A 19 12.35 -29.92 1.86
CA ARG A 19 11.93 -30.42 3.18
C ARG A 19 13.15 -30.54 4.08
N ASN A 20 12.91 -30.28 5.37
CA ASN A 20 13.67 -30.65 6.56
C ASN A 20 14.92 -29.83 6.90
N CYS A 21 14.76 -28.87 7.82
CA CYS A 21 15.60 -28.81 9.02
C CYS A 21 14.84 -28.15 10.18
N VAL A 22 15.20 -28.59 11.38
CA VAL A 22 14.55 -28.44 12.67
C VAL A 22 14.77 -27.04 13.27
N SER A 23 13.72 -26.55 13.94
CA SER A 23 13.64 -25.47 14.95
C SER A 23 14.72 -24.36 14.99
N ALA A 24 14.30 -23.14 14.68
CA ALA A 24 14.73 -21.95 15.42
C ALA A 24 13.63 -20.88 15.32
N LYS A 25 13.16 -20.36 16.47
CA LYS A 25 12.30 -19.17 16.49
C LYS A 25 13.09 -18.00 15.92
N PRO A 26 12.60 -17.23 14.93
CA PRO A 26 13.25 -15.99 14.56
C PRO A 26 12.88 -14.91 15.58
N THR A 27 13.87 -14.50 16.38
CA THR A 27 13.87 -13.22 17.07
C THR A 27 13.90 -12.11 16.01
N PHE A 28 12.82 -11.35 15.91
CA PHE A 28 12.75 -10.14 15.10
C PHE A 28 13.73 -9.12 15.69
N SER A 29 14.85 -8.88 15.00
CA SER A 29 15.78 -7.78 15.32
C SER A 29 15.67 -6.78 14.17
N PRO A 30 15.32 -5.50 14.42
CA PRO A 30 15.26 -4.50 13.37
C PRO A 30 16.69 -4.17 12.94
N MET A 31 17.15 -4.79 11.86
CA MET A 31 18.43 -4.49 11.24
C MET A 31 18.26 -3.38 10.20
N TYR A 32 18.13 -2.14 10.68
CA TYR A 32 18.43 -0.96 9.87
C TYR A 32 19.50 -0.15 10.59
N THR A 33 20.75 -0.52 10.37
CA THR A 33 21.90 0.40 10.46
C THR A 33 23.07 -0.31 9.80
N ASN A 34 23.51 0.20 8.65
CA ASN A 34 24.93 0.36 8.27
C ASN A 34 25.04 0.55 6.75
N TYR A 35 24.94 1.79 6.31
CA TYR A 35 25.80 2.31 5.26
C TYR A 35 26.50 3.55 5.79
N THR A 36 27.82 3.46 5.83
CA THR A 36 28.79 4.42 6.36
C THR A 36 28.83 5.72 5.53
N THR A 37 29.03 6.83 6.25
CA THR A 37 29.37 8.20 5.81
C THR A 37 28.37 8.93 4.90
N ALA A 38 27.16 9.17 5.41
CA ALA A 38 26.23 10.20 4.92
C ALA A 38 25.85 11.14 6.08
N PRO A 39 25.60 12.45 5.85
CA PRO A 39 25.10 13.35 6.89
C PRO A 39 23.81 12.77 7.49
N LYS A 40 23.59 12.96 8.81
CA LYS A 40 22.42 12.44 9.55
C LYS A 40 21.13 12.67 8.76
N VAL A 41 20.60 11.62 8.13
CA VAL A 41 19.40 11.71 7.28
C VAL A 41 18.20 12.01 8.18
N LEU A 42 17.45 13.07 7.88
CA LEU A 42 16.19 13.38 8.57
C LEU A 42 15.22 12.21 8.42
N LYS A 43 14.79 11.62 9.55
CA LYS A 43 13.72 10.62 9.57
C LYS A 43 12.39 11.32 9.26
N ILE A 44 11.91 11.17 8.03
CA ILE A 44 10.60 11.68 7.58
C ILE A 44 9.63 10.49 7.54
N SER A 45 8.47 10.59 8.18
CA SER A 45 7.47 9.51 8.19
C SER A 45 6.87 9.35 6.81
N ASN A 46 7.11 8.18 6.21
CA ASN A 46 6.36 7.69 5.07
C ASN A 46 5.42 6.61 5.60
N LYS A 47 4.19 7.01 5.95
CA LYS A 47 3.24 6.20 6.75
C LYS A 47 3.02 4.77 6.22
N ARG A 48 3.30 4.51 4.93
CA ARG A 48 3.22 3.18 4.32
C ARG A 48 4.17 2.11 4.88
N GLU A 49 5.24 2.50 5.59
CA GLU A 49 6.18 1.54 6.19
C GLU A 49 5.67 0.92 7.50
N GLU A 50 4.80 1.62 8.25
CA GLU A 50 4.21 1.12 9.52
C GLU A 50 2.70 0.84 9.43
N LEU A 51 2.03 1.34 8.40
CA LEU A 51 0.75 0.78 7.97
C LEU A 51 0.99 -0.65 7.50
N ASN A 52 0.18 -1.59 8.02
CA ASN A 52 -0.23 -2.77 7.26
C ASN A 52 -0.31 -2.41 5.76
N PRO A 53 0.15 -3.30 4.86
CA PRO A 53 0.34 -2.99 3.44
C PRO A 53 -0.78 -2.10 2.92
N PRO A 54 -0.40 -1.02 2.22
CA PRO A 54 -1.05 0.30 2.22
C PRO A 54 -2.53 0.19 2.52
N SER A 55 -2.98 0.72 3.66
CA SER A 55 -4.36 0.68 4.17
C SER A 55 -5.26 0.03 3.15
N LEU A 56 -5.45 -1.28 3.31
CA LEU A 56 -6.25 -2.15 2.47
C LEU A 56 -7.55 -1.48 1.99
N ILE A 57 -8.04 -0.41 2.66
CA ILE A 57 -8.99 0.60 2.15
C ILE A 57 -8.79 0.91 0.65
N GLY A 58 -7.57 1.06 0.12
CA GLY A 58 -7.32 1.23 -1.31
C GLY A 58 -7.60 -0.03 -2.16
N ILE A 59 -7.24 -1.20 -1.65
CA ILE A 59 -7.53 -2.53 -2.24
C ILE A 59 -9.02 -2.90 -2.11
N TRP A 60 -9.72 -2.38 -1.10
CA TRP A 60 -11.16 -2.54 -0.84
C TRP A 60 -12.02 -1.46 -1.52
N ALA A 61 -11.41 -0.36 -1.97
CA ALA A 61 -12.12 0.78 -2.56
C ALA A 61 -12.39 0.62 -4.06
N LEU A 62 -11.68 -0.29 -4.74
CA LEU A 62 -12.33 -1.05 -5.78
C LEU A 62 -13.23 -2.01 -5.01
N SER A 63 -14.54 -1.79 -5.02
CA SER A 63 -15.48 -2.68 -4.37
C SER A 63 -15.20 -4.10 -4.88
N VAL A 64 -14.51 -4.89 -4.06
CA VAL A 64 -14.00 -6.22 -4.45
C VAL A 64 -15.16 -7.10 -4.91
N LEU A 65 -16.37 -6.81 -4.41
CA LEU A 65 -17.63 -7.39 -4.86
C LEU A 65 -18.02 -6.97 -6.29
N THR A 66 -17.88 -5.69 -6.66
CA THR A 66 -18.21 -5.18 -8.00
C THR A 66 -17.19 -5.63 -9.03
N TRP A 67 -15.91 -5.60 -8.68
CA TRP A 67 -14.83 -6.02 -9.59
C TRP A 67 -14.89 -7.52 -9.97
N LEU A 68 -15.49 -8.35 -9.12
CA LEU A 68 -15.66 -9.79 -9.37
C LEU A 68 -17.13 -10.20 -9.66
N GLY A 69 -18.02 -9.23 -9.87
CA GLY A 69 -19.40 -9.48 -10.35
C GLY A 69 -20.35 -10.08 -9.31
N LEU A 70 -20.10 -9.84 -8.01
CA LEU A 70 -20.97 -10.28 -6.90
C LEU A 70 -22.06 -9.24 -6.54
N THR A 71 -22.35 -8.28 -7.42
CA THR A 71 -23.51 -7.39 -7.26
C THR A 71 -24.78 -8.15 -7.60
N SER A 72 -25.62 -8.40 -6.60
CA SER A 72 -26.99 -8.88 -6.83
C SER A 72 -27.85 -7.71 -7.31
N GLU A 73 -28.46 -7.83 -8.49
CA GLU A 73 -29.47 -6.86 -8.99
C GLU A 73 -30.76 -6.87 -8.14
N ASP A 74 -30.97 -7.90 -7.31
CA ASP A 74 -32.10 -7.99 -6.39
C ASP A 74 -31.75 -7.46 -5.00
N GLU A 75 -32.15 -6.21 -4.71
CA GLU A 75 -32.02 -5.55 -3.40
C GLU A 75 -32.72 -6.29 -2.24
N ASN A 76 -33.55 -7.31 -2.51
CA ASN A 76 -34.46 -7.84 -1.50
C ASN A 76 -34.01 -9.10 -0.73
N LYS A 77 -32.97 -9.84 -1.14
CA LYS A 77 -32.33 -10.89 -0.31
C LYS A 77 -30.88 -11.15 -0.76
N GLU A 78 -29.91 -10.48 -0.14
CA GLU A 78 -28.50 -10.85 -0.33
C GLU A 78 -28.28 -12.33 0.05
N SER A 79 -27.62 -13.10 -0.82
CA SER A 79 -27.36 -14.51 -0.55
C SER A 79 -26.54 -14.68 0.74
N GLU A 80 -26.77 -15.77 1.47
CA GLU A 80 -26.02 -16.05 2.72
C GLU A 80 -24.50 -16.02 2.51
N LEU A 81 -24.05 -16.42 1.32
CA LEU A 81 -22.66 -16.32 0.88
C LEU A 81 -22.18 -14.86 0.86
N ILE A 82 -22.88 -13.97 0.15
CA ILE A 82 -22.52 -12.54 0.04
C ILE A 82 -22.49 -11.89 1.43
N MET A 83 -23.49 -12.15 2.26
CA MET A 83 -23.55 -11.63 3.63
C MET A 83 -22.38 -12.12 4.50
N THR A 84 -22.02 -13.40 4.39
CA THR A 84 -20.91 -13.97 5.13
C THR A 84 -19.57 -13.36 4.70
N LEU A 85 -19.39 -13.18 3.39
CA LEU A 85 -18.22 -12.51 2.83
C LEU A 85 -18.12 -11.06 3.32
N LYS A 86 -19.19 -10.27 3.22
CA LYS A 86 -19.23 -8.87 3.74
C LYS A 86 -18.86 -8.80 5.22
N ARG A 87 -19.36 -9.73 6.04
CA ARG A 87 -19.01 -9.82 7.47
C ARG A 87 -17.54 -10.15 7.68
N ALA A 88 -16.96 -11.04 6.87
CA ALA A 88 -15.54 -11.35 6.94
C ALA A 88 -14.69 -10.11 6.63
N VAL A 89 -15.00 -9.38 5.55
CA VAL A 89 -14.35 -8.11 5.20
C VAL A 89 -14.42 -7.10 6.33
N LEU A 90 -15.61 -6.93 6.93
CA LEU A 90 -15.80 -6.02 8.06
C LEU A 90 -14.99 -6.45 9.30
N CYS A 91 -14.92 -7.75 9.57
CA CYS A 91 -14.09 -8.28 10.66
C CYS A 91 -12.60 -8.01 10.40
N THR A 92 -12.13 -8.17 9.17
CA THR A 92 -10.75 -7.81 8.78
C THR A 92 -10.48 -6.32 9.00
N LYS A 93 -11.40 -5.44 8.57
CA LYS A 93 -11.28 -3.98 8.79
C LYS A 93 -11.28 -3.59 10.27
N ARG A 94 -11.87 -4.40 11.14
CA ARG A 94 -11.89 -4.22 12.60
C ARG A 94 -10.75 -4.99 13.30
N GLU A 95 -9.80 -5.52 12.53
CA GLU A 95 -8.66 -6.30 13.03
C GLU A 95 -9.07 -7.57 13.81
N GLN A 96 -10.30 -8.04 13.60
CA GLN A 96 -10.83 -9.27 14.20
C GLN A 96 -10.42 -10.48 13.34
N TYR A 97 -9.11 -10.68 13.16
CA TYR A 97 -8.55 -11.60 12.17
C TYR A 97 -9.02 -13.05 12.34
N ASN A 98 -9.05 -13.57 13.57
CA ASN A 98 -9.53 -14.93 13.85
C ASN A 98 -10.99 -15.13 13.41
N LYS A 99 -11.84 -14.12 13.66
CA LYS A 99 -13.26 -14.16 13.28
C LYS A 99 -13.43 -14.02 11.76
N ALA A 100 -12.63 -13.17 11.14
CA ALA A 100 -12.60 -13.05 9.68
C ALA A 100 -12.22 -14.38 9.02
N GLU A 101 -11.18 -15.07 9.52
CA GLU A 101 -10.76 -16.36 8.99
C GLU A 101 -11.85 -17.43 9.11
N GLN A 102 -12.51 -17.53 10.28
CA GLN A 102 -13.65 -18.44 10.47
C GLN A 102 -14.78 -18.16 9.48
N LEU A 103 -15.14 -16.89 9.29
CA LEU A 103 -16.18 -16.50 8.34
C LEU A 103 -15.81 -16.82 6.90
N LEU A 104 -14.54 -16.66 6.50
CA LEU A 104 -14.07 -17.02 5.16
C LEU A 104 -14.12 -18.53 4.92
N HIS A 105 -13.84 -19.37 5.92
CA HIS A 105 -14.02 -20.81 5.81
C HIS A 105 -15.49 -21.22 5.70
N VAL A 106 -16.40 -20.53 6.41
CA VAL A 106 -17.85 -20.73 6.24
C VAL A 106 -18.30 -20.33 4.84
N ALA A 107 -17.87 -19.15 4.36
CA ALA A 107 -18.18 -18.67 3.00
C ALA A 107 -17.66 -19.65 1.93
N LEU A 108 -16.45 -20.17 2.08
CA LEU A 108 -15.88 -21.15 1.15
C LEU A 108 -16.73 -22.43 1.10
N ARG A 109 -17.19 -22.93 2.25
CA ARG A 109 -18.07 -24.09 2.32
C ARG A 109 -19.41 -23.82 1.64
N LEU A 110 -20.01 -22.65 1.88
CA LEU A 110 -21.26 -22.24 1.21
C LEU A 110 -21.08 -22.17 -0.30
N ALA A 111 -19.99 -21.56 -0.78
CA ALA A 111 -19.70 -21.46 -2.20
C ALA A 111 -19.49 -22.85 -2.85
N GLN A 112 -18.82 -23.78 -2.15
CA GLN A 112 -18.66 -25.16 -2.60
C GLN A 112 -20.00 -25.91 -2.67
N GLN A 113 -20.86 -25.77 -1.67
CA GLN A 113 -22.18 -26.40 -1.65
C GLN A 113 -23.11 -25.87 -2.75
N GLN A 114 -22.95 -24.60 -3.12
CA GLN A 114 -23.67 -23.97 -4.22
C GLN A 114 -23.05 -24.25 -5.59
N GLU A 115 -21.94 -24.98 -5.65
CA GLU A 115 -21.12 -25.15 -6.86
C GLU A 115 -20.77 -23.80 -7.52
N ASN A 116 -20.65 -22.75 -6.69
CA ASN A 116 -20.40 -21.38 -7.12
C ASN A 116 -18.90 -21.15 -7.26
N ASP A 117 -18.41 -21.49 -8.44
CA ASP A 117 -17.03 -21.36 -8.87
C ASP A 117 -16.42 -19.96 -8.70
N GLN A 118 -17.21 -18.89 -8.88
CA GLN A 118 -16.76 -17.51 -8.66
C GLN A 118 -16.67 -17.21 -7.16
N GLY A 119 -17.64 -17.68 -6.37
CA GLY A 119 -17.62 -17.57 -4.92
C GLY A 119 -16.42 -18.29 -4.28
N ILE A 120 -16.05 -19.47 -4.80
CA ILE A 120 -14.87 -20.22 -4.34
C ILE A 120 -13.60 -19.41 -4.61
N LEU A 121 -13.44 -18.90 -5.84
CA LEU A 121 -12.29 -18.07 -6.21
C LEU A 121 -12.19 -16.82 -5.33
N TYR A 122 -13.33 -16.18 -5.07
CA TYR A 122 -13.43 -15.00 -4.22
C TYR A 122 -13.00 -15.28 -2.77
N CYS A 123 -13.45 -16.41 -2.21
CA CYS A 123 -13.02 -16.83 -0.87
C CYS A 123 -11.50 -17.00 -0.80
N TYR A 124 -10.88 -17.61 -1.80
CA TYR A 124 -9.43 -17.76 -1.83
C TYR A 124 -8.69 -16.43 -1.91
N ASP A 125 -9.14 -15.46 -2.72
CA ASP A 125 -8.55 -14.11 -2.76
C ASP A 125 -8.68 -13.41 -1.40
N LEU A 126 -9.85 -13.47 -0.76
CA LEU A 126 -10.04 -12.86 0.56
C LEU A 126 -9.19 -13.53 1.64
N MET A 127 -9.03 -14.86 1.61
CA MET A 127 -8.15 -15.57 2.53
C MET A 127 -6.69 -15.19 2.30
N ALA A 128 -6.28 -14.99 1.05
CA ALA A 128 -4.94 -14.53 0.70
C ALA A 128 -4.69 -13.11 1.21
N ASN A 129 -5.65 -12.20 1.02
CA ASN A 129 -5.59 -10.84 1.56
C ASN A 129 -5.52 -10.85 3.10
N LEU A 130 -6.34 -11.68 3.76
CA LEU A 130 -6.31 -11.80 5.22
C LEU A 130 -4.96 -12.32 5.74
N ALA A 131 -4.36 -13.31 5.07
CA ALA A 131 -3.02 -13.79 5.41
C ALA A 131 -1.96 -12.72 5.19
N PHE A 132 -2.08 -11.94 4.11
CA PHE A 132 -1.19 -10.84 3.78
C PHE A 132 -1.23 -9.73 4.84
N GLU A 133 -2.42 -9.35 5.32
CA GLU A 133 -2.57 -8.39 6.43
C GLU A 133 -1.93 -8.85 7.73
N GLN A 134 -1.99 -10.15 8.00
CA GLN A 134 -1.37 -10.75 9.18
C GLN A 134 0.15 -10.93 9.03
N GLN A 135 0.74 -10.44 7.92
CA GLN A 135 2.16 -10.63 7.57
C GLN A 135 2.56 -12.11 7.41
N ASP A 136 1.60 -13.02 7.24
CA ASP A 136 1.86 -14.41 6.84
C ASP A 136 2.05 -14.47 5.32
N LEU A 137 3.21 -13.95 4.88
CA LEU A 137 3.56 -13.81 3.46
C LEU A 137 3.61 -15.17 2.74
N ASP A 138 3.98 -16.24 3.45
CA ASP A 138 4.04 -17.60 2.91
C ASP A 138 2.65 -18.16 2.61
N LYS A 139 1.69 -17.96 3.52
CA LYS A 139 0.30 -18.37 3.28
C LYS A 139 -0.35 -17.49 2.22
N ALA A 140 -0.13 -16.17 2.26
CA ALA A 140 -0.63 -15.24 1.27
C ALA A 140 -0.18 -15.61 -0.15
N GLU A 141 1.12 -15.84 -0.35
CA GLU A 141 1.69 -16.22 -1.64
C GLU A 141 1.08 -17.53 -2.16
N LYS A 142 1.00 -18.57 -1.32
CA LYS A 142 0.40 -19.86 -1.71
C LYS A 142 -1.04 -19.69 -2.18
N LEU A 143 -1.82 -18.88 -1.47
CA LEU A 143 -3.22 -18.62 -1.80
C LEU A 143 -3.36 -17.79 -3.08
N PHE A 144 -2.58 -16.71 -3.25
CA PHE A 144 -2.60 -15.92 -4.49
C PHE A 144 -2.14 -16.72 -5.71
N VAL A 145 -1.12 -17.55 -5.56
CA VAL A 145 -0.68 -18.47 -6.64
C VAL A 145 -1.79 -19.44 -7.01
N ASN A 146 -2.56 -19.94 -6.02
CA ASN A 146 -3.72 -20.79 -6.29
C ASN A 146 -4.82 -20.03 -7.05
N VAL A 147 -5.17 -18.82 -6.61
CA VAL A 147 -6.13 -17.94 -7.33
C VAL A 147 -5.69 -17.73 -8.78
N LEU A 148 -4.41 -17.42 -9.00
CA LEU A 148 -3.85 -17.23 -10.34
C LEU A 148 -3.92 -18.51 -11.19
N GLN A 149 -3.63 -19.68 -10.61
CA GLN A 149 -3.75 -20.96 -11.30
C GLN A 149 -5.20 -21.26 -11.71
N ILE A 150 -6.16 -21.02 -10.82
CA ILE A 150 -7.58 -21.23 -11.12
C ILE A 150 -8.01 -20.34 -12.30
N LEU A 151 -7.65 -19.05 -12.27
CA LEU A 151 -7.94 -18.11 -13.36
C LEU A 151 -7.39 -18.61 -14.70
N LEU A 152 -6.09 -18.94 -14.75
CA LEU A 152 -5.43 -19.37 -15.98
C LEU A 152 -5.97 -20.71 -16.50
N ASN A 153 -6.26 -21.67 -15.61
CA ASN A 153 -6.84 -22.96 -15.99
C ASN A 153 -8.26 -22.83 -16.55
N LYS A 154 -9.02 -21.81 -16.12
CA LYS A 154 -10.32 -21.45 -16.67
C LYS A 154 -10.24 -20.68 -18.00
N GLY A 155 -9.03 -20.46 -18.52
CA GLY A 155 -8.81 -19.74 -19.78
C GLY A 155 -8.86 -18.23 -19.66
N THR A 156 -8.82 -17.67 -18.44
CA THR A 156 -8.64 -16.22 -18.26
C THR A 156 -7.31 -15.80 -18.90
N LYS A 157 -7.35 -14.75 -19.72
CA LYS A 157 -6.17 -14.28 -20.45
C LYS A 157 -5.14 -13.69 -19.47
N GLN A 158 -3.87 -13.75 -19.84
CA GLN A 158 -2.79 -13.21 -19.00
C GLN A 158 -2.83 -11.69 -18.85
N ASP A 159 -3.44 -11.00 -19.81
CA ASP A 159 -3.64 -9.55 -19.81
C ASP A 159 -4.99 -9.15 -19.19
N ASP A 160 -5.76 -10.07 -18.61
CA ASP A 160 -6.99 -9.74 -17.89
C ASP A 160 -6.68 -8.99 -16.58
N LEU A 161 -7.50 -7.97 -16.24
CA LEU A 161 -7.33 -7.15 -15.04
C LEU A 161 -7.23 -7.99 -13.75
N LYS A 162 -7.96 -9.10 -13.65
CA LYS A 162 -7.91 -10.01 -12.48
C LYS A 162 -6.52 -10.64 -12.35
N VAL A 163 -5.93 -11.06 -13.47
CA VAL A 163 -4.59 -11.66 -13.49
C VAL A 163 -3.53 -10.62 -13.17
N ILE A 164 -3.66 -9.40 -13.71
CA ILE A 164 -2.75 -8.29 -13.40
C ILE A 164 -2.81 -7.94 -11.91
N HIS A 165 -4.01 -7.84 -11.34
CA HIS A 165 -4.19 -7.50 -9.93
C HIS A 165 -3.56 -8.54 -8.98
N ILE A 166 -3.80 -9.84 -9.20
CA ILE A 166 -3.18 -10.89 -8.38
C ILE A 166 -1.66 -10.90 -8.54
N SER A 167 -1.17 -10.66 -9.76
CA SER A 167 0.27 -10.56 -10.04
C SER A 167 0.92 -9.37 -9.32
N LEU A 168 0.22 -8.25 -9.21
CA LEU A 168 0.65 -7.09 -8.46
C LEU A 168 0.82 -7.39 -6.96
N LYS A 169 -0.13 -8.14 -6.38
CA LYS A 169 -0.02 -8.60 -4.97
C LYS A 169 1.17 -9.52 -4.76
N LEU A 170 1.46 -10.41 -5.72
CA LEU A 170 2.66 -11.26 -5.67
C LEU A 170 3.96 -10.45 -5.78
N ALA A 171 3.99 -9.42 -6.63
CA ALA A 171 5.14 -8.50 -6.72
C ALA A 171 5.39 -7.78 -5.39
N ARG A 172 4.31 -7.33 -4.72
CA ARG A 172 4.38 -6.73 -3.40
C ARG A 172 4.88 -7.70 -2.33
N ILE A 173 4.47 -8.96 -2.35
CA ILE A 173 5.02 -9.99 -1.45
C ILE A 173 6.53 -10.16 -1.68
N CYS A 174 6.98 -10.19 -2.94
CA CYS A 174 8.41 -10.25 -3.25
C CYS A 174 9.16 -9.04 -2.68
N GLN A 175 8.59 -7.83 -2.80
CA GLN A 175 9.16 -6.61 -2.21
C GLN A 175 9.28 -6.73 -0.69
N LEU A 176 8.22 -7.16 0.00
CA LEU A 176 8.22 -7.29 1.47
C LEU A 176 9.21 -8.35 1.98
N ARG A 177 9.57 -9.34 1.14
CA ARG A 177 10.63 -10.30 1.42
C ARG A 177 12.04 -9.83 0.98
N ALA A 178 12.17 -8.60 0.51
CA ALA A 178 13.39 -8.06 -0.09
C ALA A 178 13.92 -8.86 -1.29
N GLU A 179 13.04 -9.56 -2.02
CA GLU A 179 13.36 -10.26 -3.27
C GLU A 179 13.33 -9.28 -4.46
N LEU A 180 14.26 -8.31 -4.45
CA LEU A 180 14.22 -7.12 -5.30
C LEU A 180 14.06 -7.42 -6.80
N ASP A 181 14.82 -8.40 -7.34
CA ASP A 181 14.75 -8.75 -8.76
C ASP A 181 13.38 -9.29 -9.18
N LYS A 182 12.71 -10.06 -8.31
CA LYS A 182 11.39 -10.62 -8.58
C LYS A 182 10.31 -9.55 -8.44
N ALA A 183 10.45 -8.68 -7.45
CA ALA A 183 9.55 -7.54 -7.26
C ALA A 183 9.59 -6.61 -8.47
N ASP A 184 10.78 -6.20 -8.91
CA ASP A 184 10.95 -5.32 -10.07
C ASP A 184 10.34 -5.92 -11.33
N LEU A 185 10.62 -7.20 -11.60
CA LEU A 185 10.03 -7.92 -12.74
C LEU A 185 8.50 -7.97 -12.67
N GLY A 186 7.95 -8.19 -11.47
CA GLY A 186 6.51 -8.24 -11.23
C GLY A 186 5.83 -6.89 -11.47
N TYR A 187 6.39 -5.81 -10.92
CA TYR A 187 5.87 -4.46 -11.11
C TYR A 187 5.92 -4.01 -12.58
N GLN A 188 7.07 -4.21 -13.24
CA GLN A 188 7.24 -3.88 -14.66
C GLN A 188 6.28 -4.67 -15.54
N TRP A 189 6.08 -5.96 -15.25
CA TRP A 189 5.13 -6.78 -16.01
C TRP A 189 3.69 -6.28 -15.85
N CYS A 190 3.27 -5.93 -14.62
CA CYS A 190 1.93 -5.39 -14.37
C CYS A 190 1.73 -4.07 -15.10
N LEU A 191 2.72 -3.17 -15.03
CA LEU A 191 2.69 -1.88 -15.72
C LEU A 191 2.64 -2.04 -17.24
N GLU A 192 3.41 -2.98 -17.80
CA GLU A 192 3.38 -3.31 -19.22
C GLU A 192 2.00 -3.82 -19.67
N GLN A 193 1.36 -4.70 -18.88
CA GLN A 193 0.06 -5.26 -19.26
C GLN A 193 -1.08 -4.25 -19.13
N ILE A 194 -1.07 -3.42 -18.10
CA ILE A 194 -2.14 -2.44 -17.89
C ILE A 194 -2.09 -1.33 -18.95
N VAL A 195 -0.89 -0.89 -19.37
CA VAL A 195 -0.73 0.14 -20.42
C VAL A 195 -1.13 -0.39 -21.81
N LYS A 196 -1.07 -1.71 -22.03
CA LYS A 196 -1.54 -2.34 -23.27
C LYS A 196 -3.07 -2.46 -23.35
N GLN A 197 -3.79 -2.25 -22.25
CA GLN A 197 -5.24 -2.25 -22.29
C GLN A 197 -5.71 -1.13 -23.21
N LYS A 198 -6.61 -1.49 -24.13
CA LYS A 198 -7.23 -0.53 -25.05
C LYS A 198 -8.45 0.15 -24.44
N ASP A 199 -8.97 -0.43 -23.38
CA ASP A 199 -10.22 -0.03 -22.76
C ASP A 199 -9.92 0.89 -21.57
N ASP A 200 -10.44 2.11 -21.61
CA ASP A 200 -10.23 3.14 -20.60
C ASP A 200 -11.31 3.06 -19.51
N THR A 201 -11.51 1.86 -18.97
CA THR A 201 -12.52 1.61 -17.93
C THR A 201 -12.04 2.18 -16.59
N LEU A 202 -12.98 2.54 -15.72
CA LEU A 202 -12.66 3.01 -14.37
C LEU A 202 -11.80 2.00 -13.60
N ASP A 203 -12.08 0.70 -13.72
CA ASP A 203 -11.29 -0.35 -13.07
C ASP A 203 -9.85 -0.43 -13.61
N CYS A 204 -9.68 -0.23 -14.92
CA CYS A 204 -8.37 -0.19 -15.55
C CYS A 204 -7.55 1.01 -15.04
N GLN A 205 -8.17 2.19 -15.00
CA GLN A 205 -7.55 3.41 -14.49
C GLN A 205 -7.18 3.26 -13.01
N LEU A 206 -8.10 2.77 -12.17
CA LEU A 206 -7.83 2.55 -10.75
C LEU A 206 -6.68 1.56 -10.53
N LEU A 207 -6.66 0.44 -11.26
CA LEU A 207 -5.56 -0.53 -11.18
C LEU A 207 -4.23 0.07 -11.65
N TYR A 208 -4.23 0.87 -12.73
CA TYR A 208 -3.04 1.60 -13.18
C TYR A 208 -2.49 2.51 -12.08
N GLY A 209 -3.35 3.29 -11.42
CA GLY A 209 -2.96 4.15 -10.31
C GLY A 209 -2.33 3.37 -9.15
N VAL A 210 -2.91 2.22 -8.79
CA VAL A 210 -2.36 1.34 -7.73
C VAL A 210 -1.02 0.73 -8.13
N ILE A 211 -0.85 0.30 -9.38
CA ILE A 211 0.44 -0.23 -9.89
C ILE A 211 1.52 0.85 -9.80
N GLN A 212 1.22 2.05 -10.29
CA GLN A 212 2.14 3.19 -10.27
C GLN A 212 2.59 3.52 -8.85
N ASP A 213 1.63 3.59 -7.94
CA ASP A 213 1.84 3.88 -6.55
C ASP A 213 2.71 2.83 -5.83
N TRP A 214 2.40 1.54 -5.99
CA TRP A 214 3.17 0.48 -5.35
C TRP A 214 4.57 0.33 -5.94
N TYR A 215 4.71 0.55 -7.25
CA TYR A 215 6.01 0.51 -7.88
C TYR A 215 6.88 1.70 -7.44
N ALA A 216 6.29 2.88 -7.22
CA ALA A 216 6.99 4.02 -6.64
C ALA A 216 7.53 3.70 -5.24
N GLN A 217 6.73 3.06 -4.38
CA GLN A 217 7.20 2.61 -3.07
C GLN A 217 8.37 1.64 -3.18
N PHE A 218 8.28 0.65 -4.08
CA PHE A 218 9.39 -0.25 -4.35
C PHE A 218 10.66 0.48 -4.81
N LEU A 219 10.53 1.48 -5.67
CA LEU A 219 11.65 2.30 -6.11
C LEU A 219 12.24 3.14 -4.97
N LEU A 220 11.42 3.62 -4.03
CA LEU A 220 11.92 4.27 -2.81
C LEU A 220 12.72 3.32 -1.94
N ASP A 221 12.28 2.08 -1.76
CA ASP A 221 13.02 1.06 -1.00
C ASP A 221 14.39 0.76 -1.65
N LYS A 222 14.48 0.89 -2.97
CA LYS A 222 15.75 0.81 -3.73
C LYS A 222 16.59 2.09 -3.71
N GLY A 223 16.09 3.18 -3.13
CA GLY A 223 16.75 4.49 -3.13
C GLY A 223 16.61 5.27 -4.46
N GLU A 224 15.76 4.82 -5.38
CA GLU A 224 15.55 5.43 -6.70
C GLU A 224 14.50 6.55 -6.66
N ALA A 225 14.70 7.56 -5.79
CA ALA A 225 13.71 8.59 -5.49
C ALA A 225 13.19 9.37 -6.71
N ASN A 226 14.06 9.67 -7.69
CA ASN A 226 13.65 10.35 -8.92
C ASN A 226 12.67 9.52 -9.77
N LYS A 227 12.89 8.20 -9.88
CA LYS A 227 11.96 7.34 -10.61
C LYS A 227 10.66 7.18 -9.84
N ALA A 228 10.75 7.00 -8.51
CA ALA A 228 9.57 6.94 -7.65
C ALA A 228 8.70 8.20 -7.79
N LEU A 229 9.32 9.39 -7.89
CA LEU A 229 8.60 10.64 -8.08
C LEU A 229 7.78 10.65 -9.39
N THR A 230 8.34 10.13 -10.48
CA THR A 230 7.62 10.00 -11.76
C THR A 230 6.40 9.11 -11.60
N HIS A 231 6.56 7.94 -10.97
CA HIS A 231 5.47 6.98 -10.76
C HIS A 231 4.39 7.51 -9.80
N LEU A 232 4.77 8.21 -8.72
CA LEU A 232 3.79 8.86 -7.82
C LEU A 232 3.01 10.00 -8.50
N LYS A 233 3.63 10.75 -9.43
CA LYS A 233 2.92 11.78 -10.21
C LYS A 233 1.83 11.16 -11.08
N GLU A 234 2.12 10.02 -11.71
CA GLU A 234 1.13 9.24 -12.47
C GLU A 234 0.00 8.75 -11.56
N ALA A 235 0.31 8.16 -10.40
CA ALA A 235 -0.69 7.71 -9.43
C ALA A 235 -1.61 8.85 -8.96
N TYR A 236 -1.05 10.02 -8.66
CA TYR A 236 -1.82 11.21 -8.27
C TYR A 236 -2.71 11.72 -9.41
N GLN A 237 -2.19 11.80 -10.64
CA GLN A 237 -3.00 12.20 -11.79
C GLN A 237 -4.17 11.25 -12.05
N THR A 238 -3.96 9.94 -11.88
CA THR A 238 -5.03 8.96 -11.97
C THR A 238 -6.05 9.13 -10.84
N CYS A 239 -5.60 9.35 -9.60
CA CYS A 239 -6.48 9.60 -8.46
C CYS A 239 -7.40 10.80 -8.73
N GLU A 240 -6.86 11.90 -9.25
CA GLU A 240 -7.64 13.12 -9.54
C GLU A 240 -8.64 12.95 -10.70
N LYS A 241 -8.38 12.02 -11.62
CA LYS A 241 -9.29 11.71 -12.75
C LYS A 241 -10.40 10.73 -12.37
N THR A 242 -10.08 9.75 -11.53
CA THR A 242 -10.94 8.58 -11.24
C THR A 242 -11.79 8.72 -10.00
N LEU A 243 -11.34 9.53 -9.04
CA LEU A 243 -12.02 9.76 -7.77
C LEU A 243 -12.50 11.19 -7.71
N GLU A 244 -13.52 11.45 -6.89
CA GLU A 244 -13.92 12.83 -6.56
C GLU A 244 -12.68 13.58 -6.03
N ALA A 245 -12.26 14.63 -6.73
CA ALA A 245 -11.08 15.40 -6.38
C ALA A 245 -11.16 15.92 -4.94
N ASN A 246 -10.01 16.00 -4.26
CA ASN A 246 -9.91 16.41 -2.84
C ASN A 246 -10.46 15.38 -1.83
N ASN A 247 -10.15 14.10 -2.01
CA ASN A 247 -10.44 13.06 -1.02
C ASN A 247 -9.20 12.65 -0.19
N GLU A 248 -9.39 11.78 0.80
CA GLU A 248 -8.33 11.29 1.68
C GLU A 248 -7.15 10.66 0.92
N LYS A 249 -7.42 9.89 -0.14
CA LYS A 249 -6.35 9.28 -0.95
C LYS A 249 -5.52 10.31 -1.70
N SER A 250 -6.16 11.37 -2.21
CA SER A 250 -5.49 12.50 -2.86
C SER A 250 -4.54 13.19 -1.85
N MET A 251 -4.99 13.42 -0.61
CA MET A 251 -4.13 13.93 0.47
C MET A 251 -2.94 13.02 0.77
N LEU A 252 -3.14 11.69 0.87
CA LEU A 252 -2.06 10.74 1.14
C LEU A 252 -1.03 10.70 0.00
N LEU A 253 -1.48 10.70 -1.25
CA LEU A 253 -0.58 10.77 -2.42
C LEU A 253 0.22 12.09 -2.46
N LEU A 254 -0.38 13.21 -2.04
CA LEU A 254 0.32 14.49 -1.91
C LEU A 254 1.39 14.46 -0.82
N ASN A 255 1.13 13.79 0.30
CA ASN A 255 2.15 13.54 1.32
C ASN A 255 3.33 12.73 0.74
N ASP A 256 3.02 11.63 0.05
CA ASP A 256 4.04 10.75 -0.55
C ASP A 256 4.86 11.47 -1.62
N LEU A 257 4.21 12.29 -2.46
CA LEU A 257 4.86 13.19 -3.42
C LEU A 257 5.78 14.19 -2.72
N GLY A 258 5.32 14.77 -1.60
CA GLY A 258 6.11 15.69 -0.79
C GLY A 258 7.41 15.07 -0.28
N ILE A 259 7.30 13.92 0.38
CA ILE A 259 8.45 13.17 0.93
C ILE A 259 9.38 12.72 -0.19
N THR A 260 8.81 12.20 -1.28
CA THR A 260 9.60 11.68 -2.40
C THR A 260 10.32 12.81 -3.14
N SER A 261 9.70 13.97 -3.29
CA SER A 261 10.34 15.17 -3.84
C SER A 261 11.51 15.60 -2.97
N PHE A 262 11.35 15.60 -1.64
CA PHE A 262 12.44 15.90 -0.72
C PHE A 262 13.59 14.90 -0.85
N ARG A 263 13.30 13.59 -0.87
CA ARG A 263 14.30 12.53 -1.09
C ARG A 263 14.98 12.62 -2.45
N ALA A 264 14.31 13.16 -3.46
CA ALA A 264 14.85 13.45 -4.79
C ALA A 264 15.66 14.77 -4.85
N GLY A 265 15.70 15.56 -3.77
CA GLY A 265 16.37 16.85 -3.70
C GLY A 265 15.52 18.04 -4.15
N ASP A 266 14.27 17.82 -4.57
CA ASP A 266 13.31 18.86 -4.94
C ASP A 266 12.58 19.39 -3.69
N VAL A 267 13.28 20.24 -2.94
CA VAL A 267 12.75 20.84 -1.70
C VAL A 267 11.55 21.75 -1.99
N THR A 268 11.58 22.51 -3.09
CA THR A 268 10.49 23.41 -3.47
C THR A 268 9.23 22.62 -3.81
N GLY A 269 9.35 21.56 -4.62
CA GLY A 269 8.26 20.65 -4.92
C GLY A 269 7.73 19.96 -3.66
N ALA A 270 8.61 19.54 -2.74
CA ALA A 270 8.21 18.94 -1.47
C ALA A 270 7.30 19.86 -0.65
N ILE A 271 7.71 21.13 -0.48
CA ILE A 271 6.91 22.15 0.23
C ILE A 271 5.57 22.37 -0.48
N ALA A 272 5.57 22.45 -1.82
CA ALA A 272 4.35 22.66 -2.59
C ALA A 272 3.34 21.51 -2.41
N TYR A 273 3.79 20.26 -2.57
CA TYR A 273 2.94 19.08 -2.42
C TYR A 273 2.40 18.92 -0.99
N LEU A 274 3.23 19.14 0.03
CA LEU A 274 2.78 19.05 1.42
C LEU A 274 1.75 20.12 1.77
N ASN A 275 1.94 21.36 1.31
CA ASN A 275 0.93 22.41 1.49
C ASN A 275 -0.37 22.09 0.75
N GLN A 276 -0.30 21.58 -0.48
CA GLN A 276 -1.49 21.13 -1.21
C GLN A 276 -2.21 20.01 -0.47
N GLY A 277 -1.47 19.04 0.08
CA GLY A 277 -2.03 17.96 0.88
C GLY A 277 -2.72 18.46 2.14
N ILE A 278 -2.16 19.47 2.83
CA ILE A 278 -2.81 20.11 3.99
C ILE A 278 -4.11 20.81 3.58
N LEU A 279 -4.12 21.49 2.42
CA LEU A 279 -5.34 22.13 1.89
C LEU A 279 -6.44 21.12 1.57
N VAL A 280 -6.10 19.96 1.00
CA VAL A 280 -7.04 18.86 0.78
C VAL A 280 -7.50 18.29 2.12
N GLY A 281 -6.57 18.02 3.03
CA GLY A 281 -6.82 17.49 4.36
C GLY A 281 -7.83 18.31 5.15
N ASN A 282 -7.74 19.63 5.10
CA ASN A 282 -8.67 20.53 5.79
C ASN A 282 -10.12 20.46 5.27
N LYS A 283 -10.35 19.84 4.10
CA LYS A 283 -11.67 19.69 3.47
C LYS A 283 -12.24 18.27 3.61
N VAL A 284 -11.45 17.28 4.01
CA VAL A 284 -11.94 15.90 4.21
C VAL A 284 -12.49 15.71 5.61
N ASP A 285 -13.46 14.83 5.75
CA ASP A 285 -14.10 14.52 7.04
C ASP A 285 -13.12 13.86 8.02
N ASP A 286 -12.32 12.90 7.53
CA ASP A 286 -11.28 12.25 8.34
C ASP A 286 -9.97 13.05 8.32
N GLN A 287 -9.79 13.84 9.37
CA GLN A 287 -8.61 14.69 9.55
C GLN A 287 -7.47 13.99 10.31
N THR A 288 -7.58 12.68 10.57
CA THR A 288 -6.64 11.92 11.42
C THR A 288 -5.22 11.94 10.90
N HIS A 289 -5.02 12.14 9.59
CA HIS A 289 -3.71 12.08 8.93
C HIS A 289 -3.09 13.44 8.61
N ILE A 290 -3.82 14.54 8.81
CA ILE A 290 -3.31 15.91 8.54
C ILE A 290 -2.06 16.22 9.35
N GLY A 291 -2.02 15.76 10.60
CA GLY A 291 -0.88 15.99 11.50
C GLY A 291 0.45 15.46 10.94
N VAL A 292 0.43 14.36 10.19
CA VAL A 292 1.63 13.79 9.54
C VAL A 292 2.16 14.74 8.47
N LEU A 293 1.28 15.34 7.66
CA LEU A 293 1.68 16.31 6.64
C LEU A 293 2.32 17.55 7.28
N HIS A 294 1.78 18.03 8.40
CA HIS A 294 2.36 19.14 9.16
C HIS A 294 3.76 18.78 9.71
N ALA A 295 3.94 17.57 10.26
CA ALA A 295 5.23 17.14 10.76
C ALA A 295 6.27 17.04 9.63
N ASN A 296 5.90 16.44 8.51
CA ASN A 296 6.74 16.31 7.33
C ASN A 296 7.11 17.68 6.74
N LEU A 297 6.15 18.61 6.65
CA LEU A 297 6.42 19.97 6.20
C LEU A 297 7.38 20.70 7.13
N GLY A 298 7.22 20.55 8.45
CA GLY A 298 8.13 21.12 9.42
C GLY A 298 9.57 20.60 9.28
N LEU A 299 9.74 19.29 9.04
CA LEU A 299 11.05 18.70 8.78
C LEU A 299 11.69 19.19 7.47
N VAL A 300 10.89 19.31 6.40
CA VAL A 300 11.37 19.84 5.11
C VAL A 300 11.78 21.31 5.25
N LEU A 301 10.99 22.12 5.95
CA LEU A 301 11.30 23.53 6.21
C LEU A 301 12.53 23.70 7.09
N LEU A 302 12.73 22.81 8.07
CA LEU A 302 13.93 22.79 8.89
C LEU A 302 15.19 22.57 8.03
N HIS A 303 15.13 21.60 7.12
CA HIS A 303 16.22 21.35 6.17
C HIS A 303 16.45 22.52 5.20
N HIS A 304 15.38 23.25 4.86
CA HIS A 304 15.46 24.47 4.06
C HIS A 304 15.97 25.71 4.85
N GLY A 305 16.24 25.57 6.16
CA GLY A 305 16.70 26.67 7.02
C GLY A 305 15.59 27.59 7.54
N ALA A 306 14.33 27.30 7.25
CA ALA A 306 13.17 28.08 7.69
C ALA A 306 12.75 27.70 9.13
N LEU A 307 13.64 27.91 10.10
CA LEU A 307 13.50 27.42 11.48
C LEU A 307 12.20 27.84 12.17
N LYS A 308 11.82 29.12 12.04
CA LYS A 308 10.59 29.65 12.66
C LYS A 308 9.34 28.99 12.08
N GLU A 309 9.32 28.75 10.78
CA GLU A 309 8.21 28.08 10.12
C GLU A 309 8.18 26.59 10.48
N ALA A 310 9.33 25.92 10.49
CA ALA A 310 9.46 24.54 10.94
C ALA A 310 8.87 24.36 12.35
N GLN A 311 9.22 25.23 13.30
CA GLN A 311 8.68 25.20 14.66
C GLN A 311 7.16 25.37 14.70
N LYS A 312 6.61 26.28 13.87
CA LYS A 312 5.16 26.48 13.74
C LYS A 312 4.48 25.19 13.27
N TYR A 313 4.94 24.59 12.17
CA TYR A 313 4.32 23.39 11.60
C TYR A 313 4.47 22.17 12.52
N CYS A 314 5.59 21.99 13.20
CA CYS A 314 5.76 20.89 14.16
C CYS A 314 4.90 21.05 15.41
N LYS A 315 4.63 22.29 15.85
CA LYS A 315 3.64 22.56 16.90
C LYS A 315 2.21 22.23 16.47
N GLU A 316 1.83 22.60 15.24
CA GLU A 316 0.52 22.22 14.70
C GLU A 316 0.37 20.70 14.58
N ALA A 317 1.40 20.00 14.08
CA ALA A 317 1.43 18.54 14.05
C ALA A 317 1.17 17.95 15.44
N TRP A 318 1.89 18.42 16.46
CA TRP A 318 1.72 17.94 17.84
C TRP A 318 0.29 18.18 18.38
N ASN A 319 -0.27 19.36 18.14
CA ASN A 319 -1.64 19.69 18.56
C ASN A 319 -2.67 18.78 17.89
N LEU A 320 -2.54 18.56 16.59
CA LEU A 320 -3.41 17.65 15.82
C LEU A 320 -3.25 16.20 16.31
N GLY A 321 -2.02 15.75 16.55
CA GLY A 321 -1.73 14.43 17.09
C GLY A 321 -2.41 14.22 18.44
N ARG A 322 -2.41 15.21 19.33
CA ARG A 322 -3.14 15.13 20.61
C ARG A 322 -4.65 15.15 20.44
N LYS A 323 -5.18 16.01 19.58
CA LYS A 323 -6.62 16.13 19.33
C LYS A 323 -7.21 14.82 18.79
N ASN A 324 -6.47 14.14 17.92
CA ASN A 324 -6.92 12.93 17.23
C ASN A 324 -6.40 11.64 17.88
N GLU A 325 -5.79 11.73 19.08
CA GLU A 325 -5.14 10.60 19.77
C GLU A 325 -4.15 9.83 18.88
N ASN A 326 -3.56 10.50 17.90
CA ASN A 326 -2.63 9.94 16.94
C ASN A 326 -1.20 10.02 17.51
N ARG A 327 -0.80 8.94 18.19
CA ARG A 327 0.51 8.80 18.82
C ARG A 327 1.67 9.00 17.84
N GLU A 328 1.57 8.48 16.62
CA GLU A 328 2.60 8.60 15.59
C GLU A 328 2.86 10.08 15.24
N THR A 329 1.79 10.84 15.04
CA THR A 329 1.91 12.28 14.74
C THR A 329 2.62 13.02 15.88
N ILE A 330 2.32 12.66 17.13
CA ILE A 330 3.00 13.22 18.31
C ILE A 330 4.49 12.84 18.29
N GLU A 331 4.83 11.59 18.00
CA GLU A 331 6.22 11.11 17.91
C GLU A 331 7.00 11.83 16.80
N GLN A 332 6.41 12.04 15.64
CA GLN A 332 7.03 12.78 14.52
C GLN A 332 7.20 14.26 14.84
N ALA A 333 6.21 14.89 15.48
CA ALA A 333 6.33 16.26 15.93
C ALA A 333 7.45 16.43 16.97
N ASN A 334 7.56 15.49 17.92
CA ASN A 334 8.65 15.47 18.90
C ASN A 334 10.02 15.28 18.22
N TYR A 335 10.12 14.36 17.26
CA TYR A 335 11.33 14.20 16.47
C TYR A 335 11.73 15.50 15.78
N CYS A 336 10.79 16.20 15.15
CA CYS A 336 11.05 17.52 14.56
C CYS A 336 11.55 18.54 15.60
N PHE A 337 10.92 18.62 16.78
CA PHE A 337 11.38 19.51 17.84
C PHE A 337 12.81 19.21 18.29
N ASP A 338 13.19 17.94 18.36
CA ASP A 338 14.55 17.55 18.71
C ASP A 338 15.55 17.94 17.62
N GLN A 339 15.17 17.84 16.33
CA GLN A 339 16.01 18.34 15.24
C GLN A 339 16.17 19.87 15.26
N ILE A 340 15.11 20.61 15.60
CA ILE A 340 15.16 22.07 15.77
C ILE A 340 16.16 22.45 16.88
N LYS A 341 16.11 21.79 18.04
CA LYS A 341 17.04 22.02 19.15
C LYS A 341 18.49 21.76 18.76
N LEU A 342 18.74 20.69 18.00
CA LEU A 342 20.08 20.35 17.52
C LEU A 342 20.64 21.42 16.57
N ASN A 343 19.80 21.98 15.68
CA ASN A 343 20.23 23.06 14.79
C ASN A 343 20.55 24.34 15.56
N LEU A 344 19.71 24.73 16.52
CA LEU A 344 19.97 25.91 17.37
C LEU A 344 21.28 25.79 18.17
N GLY A 345 21.56 24.62 18.75
CA GLY A 345 22.79 24.39 19.51
C GLY A 345 24.08 24.34 18.66
N ASN A 346 23.96 24.26 17.33
CA ASN A 346 25.09 24.35 16.40
C ASN A 346 25.31 25.79 15.88
N GLU A 347 24.29 26.66 15.92
CA GLU A 347 24.42 28.08 15.55
C GLU A 347 25.05 28.93 16.68
N GLU A 348 25.02 28.44 17.93
CA GLU A 348 25.58 29.12 19.11
C GLU A 348 27.07 28.80 19.38
N LYS A 349 27.73 28.00 18.52
CA LYS A 349 29.17 27.66 18.60
C LYS A 349 29.92 28.19 17.40
#